data_AF-A0A7V4V8H7-F1
#
_entry.id   AF-A0A7V4V8H7-F1
#
_cell.length_a   1.000
_cell.length_b   1.000
_cell.length_c   1.000
_cell.angle_alpha   90.00
_cell.angle_beta   90.00
_cell.angle_gamma   90.00
#
_symmetry.space_group_name_H-M   'P 1'
#
loop_
_entity.id
_entity.type
_entity.pdbx_description
1 polymer ?
#
loop_
_entity_poly.entity_id
_entity_poly.type
_entity_poly.pdbx_seq_one_letter_code
_entity_poly.pdbx_strand_id
1 'polypeptide(L)'
;MKKDCVGLLFSQVGYDTHKPKKIIIRGYKDWLSDSAHISIVNSSDICVYKGVVKYFGIFWNIHWWIFDFSDFNLPGVYKIQLFDKNKLLLEADGLEIGQNILFNKTARYVGPENLKRRAIFASVKPGWFDAGYLWQEVPSHAMMIAGLCDLYKFAGEFLSDNDKKQTLSFIKDGCVYLKICQDKAKEKGLKEGALIHDLARAPDSCSPYDSFMAALAWTKSADVFINIDKKVADEFAECASKSLDWIEKHAKPITDNNVLFNQGWDEKIPYPQQWGTRYLMLALWSEILLFDMNYRKRIDRIEFLTEEILKRQVKKEKSEFGLWGHFYAYDGYEITEKAWSHGMPSAGQNNCFGS
;
A
#
# COMPACT_ATOMS: atom_id res chain seq x y z
N MET A 1 4.12 -11.83 35.37
CA MET A 1 4.56 -12.27 34.03
C MET A 1 3.68 -13.35 33.36
N LYS A 2 2.98 -14.28 34.07
CA LYS A 2 2.13 -15.30 33.38
C LYS A 2 0.74 -14.82 32.93
N LYS A 3 0.15 -13.80 33.55
CA LYS A 3 -1.20 -13.30 33.17
C LYS A 3 -1.17 -12.24 32.06
N ASP A 4 -0.06 -11.51 31.94
CA ASP A 4 0.04 -10.33 31.06
C ASP A 4 0.15 -10.70 29.56
N CYS A 5 0.37 -11.98 29.24
CA CYS A 5 0.49 -12.48 27.87
C CYS A 5 -0.78 -13.19 27.35
N VAL A 6 -1.83 -13.28 28.16
CA VAL A 6 -3.09 -13.93 27.79
C VAL A 6 -3.98 -12.97 27.00
N GLY A 7 -4.59 -13.43 25.90
CA GLY A 7 -5.52 -12.59 25.14
C GLY A 7 -6.36 -13.35 24.13
N LEU A 8 -7.57 -12.83 23.91
CA LEU A 8 -8.52 -13.24 22.89
C LEU A 8 -8.59 -12.13 21.83
N LEU A 9 -8.20 -12.44 20.60
CA LEU A 9 -7.98 -11.46 19.53
C LEU A 9 -8.87 -11.78 18.34
N PHE A 10 -9.63 -10.78 17.90
CA PHE A 10 -10.50 -10.85 16.73
C PHE A 10 -10.62 -9.45 16.12
N SER A 11 -11.09 -9.37 14.87
CA SER A 11 -11.31 -8.10 14.19
C SER A 11 -12.30 -7.22 14.98
N GLN A 12 -11.83 -6.08 15.45
CA GLN A 12 -12.67 -5.10 16.17
C GLN A 12 -13.64 -4.33 15.24
N VAL A 13 -13.45 -4.47 13.93
CA VAL A 13 -14.38 -3.92 12.93
C VAL A 13 -15.47 -4.95 12.60
N GLY A 14 -15.07 -6.22 12.51
CA GLY A 14 -15.91 -7.36 12.14
C GLY A 14 -15.33 -8.18 10.99
N TYR A 15 -16.10 -9.16 10.53
CA TYR A 15 -15.75 -10.08 9.45
C TYR A 15 -16.82 -10.12 8.37
N ASP A 16 -16.40 -10.39 7.13
CA ASP A 16 -17.33 -10.57 6.02
C ASP A 16 -17.94 -11.98 6.01
N THR A 17 -19.26 -12.04 5.77
CA THR A 17 -20.10 -13.25 5.88
C THR A 17 -19.47 -14.48 5.24
N HIS A 18 -18.85 -14.39 4.05
CA HIS A 18 -18.28 -15.55 3.34
C HIS A 18 -16.77 -15.49 3.15
N LYS A 19 -16.06 -14.75 4.00
CA LYS A 19 -14.59 -14.65 3.97
C LYS A 19 -13.95 -15.47 5.10
N PRO A 20 -12.63 -15.72 5.04
CA PRO A 20 -11.93 -16.36 6.14
C PRO A 20 -12.12 -15.63 7.48
N LYS A 21 -12.43 -16.37 8.53
CA LYS A 21 -12.79 -15.86 9.85
C LYS A 21 -12.03 -16.60 10.93
N LYS A 22 -11.21 -15.88 11.70
CA LYS A 22 -10.33 -16.47 12.71
C LYS A 22 -10.32 -15.65 14.00
N ILE A 23 -10.42 -16.35 15.12
CA ILE A 23 -10.12 -15.83 16.45
C ILE A 23 -8.76 -16.37 16.83
N ILE A 24 -7.88 -15.49 17.28
CA ILE A 24 -6.52 -15.83 17.70
C ILE A 24 -6.48 -15.75 19.22
N ILE A 25 -5.93 -16.79 19.84
CA ILE A 25 -5.71 -16.85 21.28
C ILE A 25 -4.21 -16.81 21.52
N ARG A 26 -3.76 -15.98 22.46
CA ARG A 26 -2.37 -15.96 22.91
C ARG A 26 -2.27 -16.26 24.40
N GLY A 27 -1.16 -16.88 24.81
CA GLY A 27 -0.89 -17.20 26.21
C GLY A 27 0.48 -17.85 26.42
N TYR A 28 0.63 -18.57 27.53
CA TYR A 28 1.86 -19.26 27.90
C TYR A 28 1.80 -20.77 27.60
N LYS A 29 2.97 -21.42 27.60
CA LYS A 29 3.09 -22.86 27.35
C LYS A 29 2.15 -23.67 28.26
N ASP A 30 1.46 -24.66 27.68
CA ASP A 30 0.55 -25.57 28.38
C ASP A 30 -0.65 -24.90 29.09
N TRP A 31 -0.97 -23.65 28.72
CA TRP A 31 -2.11 -22.93 29.31
C TRP A 31 -3.46 -23.52 28.90
N LEU A 32 -3.64 -23.78 27.60
CA LEU A 32 -4.85 -24.39 27.06
C LEU A 32 -4.62 -25.88 26.81
N SER A 33 -5.54 -26.71 27.27
CA SER A 33 -5.57 -28.12 26.90
C SER A 33 -6.19 -28.34 25.52
N ASP A 34 -6.06 -29.56 24.98
CA ASP A 34 -6.70 -29.97 23.72
C ASP A 34 -8.25 -29.96 23.79
N SER A 35 -8.83 -29.81 24.98
CA SER A 35 -10.28 -29.65 25.17
C SER A 35 -10.78 -28.20 25.06
N ALA A 36 -9.85 -27.24 24.88
CA ALA A 36 -10.19 -25.83 24.76
C ALA A 36 -11.05 -25.57 23.52
N HIS A 37 -12.11 -24.78 23.69
CA HIS A 37 -13.06 -24.47 22.63
C HIS A 37 -13.61 -23.06 22.76
N ILE A 38 -14.05 -22.52 21.64
CA ILE A 38 -14.78 -21.26 21.56
C ILE A 38 -16.26 -21.55 21.37
N SER A 39 -17.10 -20.79 22.06
CA SER A 39 -18.52 -20.63 21.81
C SER A 39 -18.79 -19.21 21.31
N ILE A 40 -19.55 -19.08 20.23
CA ILE A 40 -20.10 -17.82 19.72
C ILE A 40 -21.57 -17.76 20.16
N VAL A 41 -21.91 -16.67 20.85
CA VAL A 41 -23.17 -16.50 21.55
C VAL A 41 -23.90 -15.29 20.96
N ASN A 42 -25.20 -15.43 20.67
CA ASN A 42 -26.02 -14.34 20.15
C ASN A 42 -26.52 -13.40 21.27
N SER A 43 -27.30 -12.38 20.91
CA SER A 43 -27.86 -11.40 21.86
C SER A 43 -28.87 -11.98 22.86
N SER A 44 -29.34 -13.22 22.65
CA SER A 44 -30.21 -13.94 23.58
C SER A 44 -29.44 -14.88 24.52
N ASP A 45 -28.11 -14.73 24.59
CA ASP A 45 -27.19 -15.61 25.31
C ASP A 45 -27.26 -17.09 24.88
N ILE A 46 -27.69 -17.35 23.63
CA ILE A 46 -27.73 -18.69 23.04
C ILE A 46 -26.43 -18.93 22.27
N CYS A 47 -25.76 -20.05 22.54
CA CYS A 47 -24.63 -20.52 21.74
C CYS A 47 -25.12 -20.94 20.34
N VAL A 48 -24.71 -20.18 19.33
CA VAL A 48 -25.11 -20.38 17.92
C VAL A 48 -24.02 -21.04 17.09
N TYR A 49 -22.78 -21.04 17.58
CA TYR A 49 -21.67 -21.71 16.91
C TYR A 49 -20.59 -22.10 17.93
N LYS A 50 -19.96 -23.25 17.73
CA LYS A 50 -18.97 -23.79 18.66
C LYS A 50 -17.90 -24.58 17.91
N GLY A 51 -16.64 -24.47 18.33
CA GLY A 51 -15.62 -25.39 17.85
C GLY A 51 -14.30 -25.31 18.61
N VAL A 52 -13.40 -26.22 18.26
CA VAL A 52 -12.15 -26.45 18.97
C VAL A 52 -11.08 -25.42 18.62
N VAL A 53 -10.25 -25.09 19.59
CA VAL A 53 -9.11 -24.20 19.44
C VAL A 53 -7.88 -25.04 19.08
N LYS A 54 -7.18 -24.72 17.99
CA LYS A 54 -6.00 -25.48 17.52
C LYS A 54 -4.71 -24.76 17.85
N TYR A 55 -3.73 -25.46 18.42
CA TYR A 55 -2.40 -24.90 18.66
C TYR A 55 -1.72 -24.53 17.33
N PHE A 56 -1.19 -23.32 17.23
CA PHE A 56 -0.59 -22.78 16.02
C PHE A 56 0.94 -22.74 16.09
N GLY A 57 1.50 -22.35 17.24
CA GLY A 57 2.95 -22.33 17.41
C GLY A 57 3.45 -21.28 18.40
N ILE A 58 4.74 -20.97 18.31
CA ILE A 58 5.42 -19.99 19.17
C ILE A 58 5.94 -18.85 18.29
N PHE A 59 5.51 -17.62 18.60
CA PHE A 59 5.99 -16.40 17.94
C PHE A 59 6.26 -15.35 19.00
N TRP A 60 7.40 -14.65 18.90
CA TRP A 60 7.84 -13.65 19.89
C TRP A 60 7.83 -14.16 21.34
N ASN A 61 8.25 -15.43 21.54
CA ASN A 61 8.22 -16.13 22.83
C ASN A 61 6.82 -16.25 23.48
N ILE A 62 5.76 -16.18 22.68
CA ILE A 62 4.36 -16.34 23.11
C ILE A 62 3.77 -17.56 22.40
N HIS A 63 2.90 -18.32 23.09
CA HIS A 63 2.17 -19.45 22.51
C HIS A 63 0.85 -18.97 21.90
N TRP A 64 0.53 -19.47 20.71
CA TRP A 64 -0.60 -19.04 19.92
C TRP A 64 -1.51 -20.21 19.54
N TRP A 65 -2.81 -19.97 19.54
CA TRP A 65 -3.83 -20.89 19.06
C TRP A 65 -4.82 -20.15 18.14
N ILE A 66 -5.49 -20.92 17.27
CA ILE A 66 -6.44 -20.40 16.28
C ILE A 66 -7.75 -21.17 16.40
N PHE A 67 -8.85 -20.42 16.42
CA PHE A 67 -10.18 -20.92 16.15
C PHE A 67 -10.64 -20.38 14.79
N ASP A 68 -10.84 -21.27 13.84
CA ASP A 68 -11.35 -20.95 12.50
C ASP A 68 -12.86 -21.21 12.47
N PHE A 69 -13.63 -20.17 12.15
CA PHE A 69 -15.10 -20.21 12.07
C PHE A 69 -15.57 -19.71 10.69
N SER A 70 -14.77 -19.97 9.65
CA SER A 70 -15.01 -19.49 8.28
C SER A 70 -16.31 -19.98 7.67
N ASP A 71 -16.87 -21.08 8.15
CA ASP A 71 -18.17 -21.66 7.79
C ASP A 71 -19.36 -21.01 8.53
N PHE A 72 -19.14 -20.26 9.61
CA PHE A 72 -20.19 -19.56 10.34
C PHE A 72 -20.57 -18.24 9.66
N ASN A 73 -21.62 -18.30 8.85
CA ASN A 73 -22.01 -17.23 7.91
C ASN A 73 -23.31 -16.52 8.31
N LEU A 74 -23.72 -16.58 9.58
CA LEU A 74 -24.90 -15.85 10.04
C LEU A 74 -24.48 -14.40 10.36
N PRO A 75 -25.11 -13.38 9.74
CA PRO A 75 -24.84 -12.00 10.09
C PRO A 75 -25.36 -11.66 11.49
N GLY A 76 -24.62 -10.83 12.23
CA GLY A 76 -24.99 -10.40 13.56
C GLY A 76 -23.82 -9.86 14.38
N VAL A 77 -24.14 -9.43 15.60
CA VAL A 77 -23.17 -9.07 16.63
C VAL A 77 -23.21 -10.16 17.71
N TYR A 78 -22.05 -10.67 18.08
CA TYR A 78 -21.91 -11.84 18.93
C TYR A 78 -20.95 -11.59 20.09
N LYS A 79 -21.14 -12.39 21.14
CA LYS A 79 -20.20 -12.59 22.25
C LYS A 79 -19.37 -13.84 21.99
N ILE A 80 -18.09 -13.79 22.31
CA ILE A 80 -17.15 -14.90 22.20
C ILE A 80 -16.81 -15.37 23.61
N GLN A 81 -16.84 -16.68 23.83
CA GLN A 81 -16.47 -17.28 25.10
C GLN A 81 -15.46 -18.41 24.88
N LEU A 82 -14.30 -18.32 25.53
CA LEU A 82 -13.25 -19.34 25.54
C LEU A 82 -13.40 -20.20 26.79
N PHE A 83 -13.61 -21.50 26.57
CA PHE A 83 -13.68 -22.49 27.63
C PHE A 83 -12.50 -23.46 27.53
N ASP A 84 -12.03 -23.93 28.68
CA ASP A 84 -11.15 -25.09 28.78
C ASP A 84 -11.56 -25.92 29.99
N LYS A 85 -11.62 -27.26 29.85
CA LYS A 85 -12.07 -28.18 30.91
C LYS A 85 -13.39 -27.74 31.57
N ASN A 86 -14.35 -27.30 30.75
CA ASN A 86 -15.67 -26.77 31.16
C ASN A 86 -15.64 -25.50 32.04
N LYS A 87 -14.49 -24.82 32.13
CA LYS A 87 -14.36 -23.53 32.81
C LYS A 87 -14.25 -22.41 31.80
N LEU A 88 -15.06 -21.37 31.96
CA LEU A 88 -14.92 -20.12 31.20
C LEU A 88 -13.60 -19.45 31.60
N LEU A 89 -12.73 -19.22 30.63
CA LEU A 89 -11.41 -18.62 30.82
C LEU A 89 -11.38 -17.14 30.40
N LEU A 90 -11.95 -16.83 29.24
CA LEU A 90 -12.03 -15.48 28.67
C LEU A 90 -13.37 -15.31 27.97
N GLU A 91 -13.84 -14.07 27.92
CA GLU A 91 -14.97 -13.66 27.09
C GLU A 91 -14.72 -12.26 26.50
N ALA A 92 -15.39 -11.99 25.38
CA ALA A 92 -15.37 -10.67 24.75
C ALA A 92 -16.66 -10.46 23.94
N ASP A 93 -17.16 -9.23 23.92
CA ASP A 93 -18.31 -8.83 23.11
C ASP A 93 -17.88 -8.15 21.81
N GLY A 94 -18.83 -7.95 20.89
CA GLY A 94 -18.63 -7.10 19.72
C GLY A 94 -18.04 -7.82 18.51
N LEU A 95 -18.06 -9.16 18.47
CA LEU A 95 -17.74 -9.90 17.25
C LEU A 95 -18.84 -9.67 16.22
N GLU A 96 -18.55 -8.88 15.18
CA GLU A 96 -19.54 -8.61 14.13
C GLU A 96 -19.27 -9.42 12.87
N ILE A 97 -20.33 -9.96 12.28
CA ILE A 97 -20.31 -10.66 10.98
C ILE A 97 -21.39 -10.04 10.09
N GLY A 98 -21.08 -9.79 8.82
CA GLY A 98 -22.03 -9.22 7.88
C GLY A 98 -21.41 -8.94 6.52
N GLN A 99 -22.15 -8.24 5.66
CA GLN A 99 -21.72 -8.02 4.28
C GLN A 99 -20.84 -6.76 4.16
N ASN A 100 -19.64 -6.92 3.60
CA ASN A 100 -18.69 -5.84 3.31
C ASN A 100 -18.41 -4.95 4.54
N ILE A 101 -18.41 -5.51 5.75
CA ILE A 101 -18.31 -4.76 7.01
C ILE A 101 -17.01 -3.97 7.05
N LEU A 102 -15.89 -4.62 6.70
CA LEU A 102 -14.59 -3.98 6.74
C LEU A 102 -14.60 -2.73 5.85
N PHE A 103 -15.11 -2.85 4.64
CA PHE A 103 -15.21 -1.73 3.71
C PHE A 103 -16.16 -0.64 4.24
N ASN A 104 -17.40 -1.01 4.54
CA ASN A 104 -18.46 -0.07 4.92
C ASN A 104 -18.09 0.76 6.17
N LYS A 105 -17.38 0.13 7.12
CA LYS A 105 -16.97 0.81 8.34
C LYS A 105 -15.66 1.57 8.25
N THR A 106 -14.79 1.28 7.28
CA THR A 106 -13.43 1.86 7.26
C THR A 106 -13.11 2.70 6.04
N ALA A 107 -13.68 2.42 4.87
CA ALA A 107 -13.27 3.04 3.60
C ALA A 107 -13.31 4.58 3.65
N ARG A 108 -14.38 5.14 4.20
CA ARG A 108 -14.50 6.60 4.40
C ARG A 108 -13.40 7.16 5.30
N TYR A 109 -13.09 6.47 6.40
CA TYR A 109 -12.13 6.95 7.39
C TYR A 109 -10.70 6.80 6.93
N VAL A 110 -10.35 5.74 6.21
CA VAL A 110 -8.98 5.55 5.70
C VAL A 110 -8.71 6.34 4.42
N GLY A 111 -9.75 6.68 3.66
CA GLY A 111 -9.67 7.51 2.46
C GLY A 111 -10.05 8.98 2.70
N PRO A 112 -11.24 9.43 2.24
CA PRO A 112 -11.56 10.85 2.13
C PRO A 112 -11.58 11.63 3.46
N GLU A 113 -12.06 11.04 4.56
CA GLU A 113 -12.11 11.75 5.86
C GLU A 113 -10.72 12.00 6.44
N ASN A 114 -9.80 11.03 6.32
CA ASN A 114 -8.41 11.20 6.76
C ASN A 114 -7.70 12.28 5.93
N LEU A 115 -7.89 12.28 4.61
CA LEU A 115 -7.29 13.31 3.74
C LEU A 115 -7.87 14.69 3.97
N LYS A 116 -9.18 14.80 4.24
CA LYS A 116 -9.80 16.08 4.60
C LYS A 116 -9.09 16.73 5.79
N ARG A 117 -8.77 15.95 6.82
CA ARG A 117 -8.05 16.47 8.00
C ARG A 117 -6.63 16.88 7.66
N ARG A 118 -5.90 16.06 6.91
CA ARG A 118 -4.51 16.35 6.50
C ARG A 118 -4.42 17.55 5.56
N ALA A 119 -5.42 17.73 4.69
CA ALA A 119 -5.53 18.85 3.78
C ALA A 119 -5.82 20.17 4.50
N ILE A 120 -6.31 20.19 5.74
CA ILE A 120 -6.45 21.44 6.52
C ILE A 120 -5.06 21.97 6.89
N PHE A 121 -4.18 21.10 7.38
CA PHE A 121 -2.89 21.50 7.94
C PHE A 121 -1.75 21.64 6.92
N ALA A 122 -1.91 21.13 5.69
CA ALA A 122 -0.90 21.22 4.63
C ALA A 122 -0.36 22.65 4.45
N SER A 123 0.97 22.81 4.43
CA SER A 123 1.65 24.11 4.31
C SER A 123 1.62 24.67 2.89
N VAL A 124 1.59 23.78 1.89
CA VAL A 124 1.42 24.11 0.47
C VAL A 124 0.08 23.56 -0.01
N LYS A 125 -0.69 24.39 -0.73
CA LYS A 125 -2.01 24.03 -1.28
C LYS A 125 -1.98 24.07 -2.82
N PRO A 126 -2.71 23.18 -3.51
CA PRO A 126 -3.43 22.03 -2.96
C PRO A 126 -2.46 20.95 -2.42
N GLY A 127 -2.97 19.91 -1.76
CA GLY A 127 -2.17 18.84 -1.16
C GLY A 127 -2.51 18.55 0.29
N TRP A 128 -1.86 17.54 0.86
CA TRP A 128 -2.10 17.05 2.22
C TRP A 128 -0.80 16.69 2.93
N PHE A 129 -0.80 16.73 4.26
CA PHE A 129 0.30 16.13 5.02
C PHE A 129 0.41 14.62 4.78
N ASP A 130 1.65 14.17 4.62
CA ASP A 130 2.03 12.77 4.50
C ASP A 130 1.70 11.98 5.78
N ALA A 131 1.96 12.56 6.96
CA ALA A 131 1.75 11.90 8.25
C ALA A 131 1.47 12.92 9.36
N GLY A 132 1.75 12.56 10.62
CA GLY A 132 1.66 13.45 11.78
C GLY A 132 2.75 14.53 11.84
N TYR A 133 3.44 14.79 10.73
CA TYR A 133 4.53 15.75 10.62
C TYR A 133 4.35 16.60 9.34
N LEU A 134 5.05 17.73 9.25
CA LEU A 134 4.86 18.77 8.23
C LEU A 134 5.30 18.39 6.80
N TRP A 135 5.53 17.10 6.53
CA TRP A 135 5.93 16.60 5.21
C TRP A 135 4.74 16.56 4.25
N GLN A 136 5.01 16.85 2.98
CA GLN A 136 4.11 16.75 1.83
C GLN A 136 4.82 16.02 0.68
N GLU A 137 5.49 14.92 0.98
CA GLU A 137 6.34 14.21 0.00
C GLU A 137 5.57 13.75 -1.25
N VAL A 138 6.22 13.89 -2.41
CA VAL A 138 5.71 13.41 -3.70
C VAL A 138 5.39 11.91 -3.69
N PRO A 139 6.26 11.00 -3.20
CA PRO A 139 5.96 9.58 -3.09
C PRO A 139 4.65 9.28 -2.38
N SER A 140 4.41 9.96 -1.26
CA SER A 140 3.22 9.76 -0.44
C SER A 140 1.95 10.29 -1.09
N HIS A 141 2.02 11.45 -1.74
CA HIS A 141 0.93 11.94 -2.56
C HIS A 141 0.62 10.97 -3.70
N ALA A 142 1.64 10.57 -4.46
CA ALA A 142 1.49 9.69 -5.61
C ALA A 142 0.82 8.36 -5.25
N MET A 143 1.28 7.70 -4.19
CA MET A 143 0.70 6.42 -3.77
C MET A 143 -0.69 6.56 -3.17
N MET A 144 -0.95 7.64 -2.44
CA MET A 144 -2.32 7.93 -1.98
C MET A 144 -3.25 8.16 -3.17
N ILE A 145 -2.85 8.96 -4.16
CA ILE A 145 -3.62 9.20 -5.39
C ILE A 145 -3.90 7.89 -6.13
N ALA A 146 -2.90 7.03 -6.30
CA ALA A 146 -3.08 5.73 -6.94
C ALA A 146 -4.10 4.87 -6.18
N GLY A 147 -4.03 4.84 -4.85
CA GLY A 147 -4.99 4.12 -3.99
C GLY A 147 -6.41 4.72 -4.04
N LEU A 148 -6.55 6.04 -4.13
CA LEU A 148 -7.85 6.71 -4.32
C LEU A 148 -8.43 6.41 -5.70
N CYS A 149 -7.61 6.33 -6.75
CA CYS A 149 -8.06 5.91 -8.08
C CYS A 149 -8.60 4.47 -8.05
N ASP A 150 -7.91 3.55 -7.37
CA ASP A 150 -8.37 2.18 -7.20
C ASP A 150 -9.66 2.11 -6.36
N LEU A 151 -9.73 2.88 -5.27
CA LEU A 151 -10.94 3.00 -4.45
C LEU A 151 -12.12 3.48 -5.31
N TYR A 152 -11.92 4.50 -6.14
CA TYR A 152 -12.96 5.03 -7.01
C TYR A 152 -13.39 4.04 -8.09
N LYS A 153 -12.42 3.41 -8.80
CA LYS A 153 -12.73 2.51 -9.92
C LYS A 153 -13.34 1.18 -9.49
N PHE A 154 -12.79 0.56 -8.44
CA PHE A 154 -13.15 -0.81 -8.08
C PHE A 154 -14.18 -0.89 -6.95
N ALA A 155 -14.27 0.15 -6.13
CA ALA A 155 -15.18 0.16 -4.98
C ALA A 155 -15.99 1.46 -4.87
N GLY A 156 -15.95 2.31 -5.90
CA GLY A 156 -16.64 3.59 -5.90
C GLY A 156 -18.15 3.43 -5.82
N GLU A 157 -18.72 2.32 -6.30
CA GLU A 157 -20.16 2.05 -6.17
C GLU A 157 -20.63 1.95 -4.71
N PHE A 158 -19.77 1.46 -3.81
CA PHE A 158 -20.06 1.29 -2.38
C PHE A 158 -19.87 2.57 -1.56
N LEU A 159 -19.29 3.61 -2.13
CA LEU A 159 -19.14 4.91 -1.47
C LEU A 159 -20.44 5.71 -1.54
N SER A 160 -20.67 6.59 -0.57
CA SER A 160 -21.72 7.61 -0.67
C SER A 160 -21.38 8.60 -1.79
N ASP A 161 -22.37 9.24 -2.41
CA ASP A 161 -22.12 10.24 -3.46
C ASP A 161 -21.21 11.38 -3.01
N ASN A 162 -21.34 11.77 -1.73
CA ASN A 162 -20.46 12.77 -1.13
C ASN A 162 -19.01 12.25 -1.03
N ASP A 163 -18.80 11.01 -0.59
CA ASP A 163 -17.47 10.42 -0.48
C ASP A 163 -16.85 10.19 -1.88
N LYS A 164 -17.64 9.83 -2.89
CA LYS A 164 -17.19 9.74 -4.29
C LYS A 164 -16.71 11.10 -4.81
N LYS A 165 -17.50 12.16 -4.61
CA LYS A 165 -17.12 13.53 -5.01
C LYS A 165 -15.86 14.01 -4.29
N GLN A 166 -15.76 13.76 -2.98
CA GLN A 166 -14.56 14.09 -2.21
C GLN A 166 -13.34 13.31 -2.69
N THR A 167 -13.49 12.02 -2.97
CA THR A 167 -12.42 11.18 -3.52
C THR A 167 -11.89 11.75 -4.84
N LEU A 168 -12.78 12.12 -5.77
CA LEU A 168 -12.39 12.77 -7.02
C LEU A 168 -11.67 14.11 -6.80
N SER A 169 -12.14 14.93 -5.85
CA SER A 169 -11.48 16.18 -5.49
C SER A 169 -10.06 15.92 -5.00
N PHE A 170 -9.86 14.95 -4.09
CA PHE A 170 -8.52 14.64 -3.58
C PHE A 170 -7.59 14.06 -4.65
N ILE A 171 -8.09 13.23 -5.57
CA ILE A 171 -7.30 12.79 -6.73
C ILE A 171 -6.80 13.99 -7.53
N LYS A 172 -7.72 14.92 -7.86
CA LYS A 172 -7.39 16.13 -8.63
C LYS A 172 -6.40 17.04 -7.89
N ASP A 173 -6.70 17.38 -6.64
CA ASP A 173 -5.89 18.26 -5.80
C ASP A 173 -4.48 17.70 -5.59
N GLY A 174 -4.36 16.39 -5.37
CA GLY A 174 -3.08 15.71 -5.27
C GLY A 174 -2.29 15.76 -6.57
N CYS A 175 -2.93 15.51 -7.71
CA CYS A 175 -2.27 15.61 -9.02
C CYS A 175 -1.81 17.03 -9.34
N VAL A 176 -2.58 18.05 -8.93
CA VAL A 176 -2.17 19.45 -9.05
C VAL A 176 -0.97 19.74 -8.16
N TYR A 177 -0.93 19.23 -6.92
CA TYR A 177 0.26 19.34 -6.07
C TYR A 177 1.50 18.74 -6.75
N LEU A 178 1.40 17.51 -7.27
CA LEU A 178 2.50 16.86 -8.00
C LEU A 178 2.94 17.70 -9.21
N LYS A 179 2.00 18.35 -9.91
CA LYS A 179 2.32 19.22 -11.04
C LYS A 179 3.09 20.44 -10.59
N ILE A 180 2.73 21.06 -9.46
CA ILE A 180 3.50 22.17 -8.89
C ILE A 180 4.92 21.71 -8.56
N CYS A 181 5.12 20.50 -8.02
CA CYS A 181 6.45 19.94 -7.80
C CYS A 181 7.25 19.76 -9.10
N GLN A 182 6.60 19.34 -10.20
CA GLN A 182 7.21 19.20 -11.52
C GLN A 182 7.59 20.56 -12.13
N ASP A 183 6.68 21.54 -12.05
CA ASP A 183 6.90 22.91 -12.50
C ASP A 183 8.05 23.56 -11.71
N LYS A 184 8.09 23.36 -10.39
CA LYS A 184 9.13 23.93 -9.53
C LYS A 184 10.51 23.32 -9.80
N ALA A 185 10.57 22.04 -10.17
CA ALA A 185 11.82 21.40 -10.59
C ALA A 185 12.36 22.07 -11.86
N LYS A 186 11.49 22.31 -12.84
CA LYS A 186 11.83 23.02 -14.08
C LYS A 186 12.29 24.46 -13.83
N GLU A 187 11.60 25.21 -12.95
CA GLU A 187 12.03 26.56 -12.53
C GLU A 187 13.43 26.57 -11.90
N LYS A 188 13.81 25.49 -11.22
CA LYS A 188 15.14 25.31 -10.62
C LYS A 188 16.20 24.83 -11.62
N GLY A 189 15.87 24.75 -12.91
CA GLY A 189 16.80 24.36 -13.97
C GLY A 189 16.92 22.85 -14.18
N LEU A 190 16.10 22.03 -13.53
CA LEU A 190 16.04 20.59 -13.81
C LEU A 190 15.35 20.34 -15.15
N LYS A 191 15.73 19.25 -15.82
CA LYS A 191 15.11 18.84 -17.10
C LYS A 191 13.62 18.53 -16.89
N GLU A 192 12.81 18.88 -17.88
CA GLU A 192 11.35 18.70 -17.84
C GLU A 192 10.99 17.25 -17.53
N GLY A 193 10.03 17.04 -16.63
CA GLY A 193 9.61 15.72 -16.15
C GLY A 193 10.16 15.34 -14.78
N ALA A 194 11.22 16.00 -14.30
CA ALA A 194 11.70 15.90 -12.92
C ALA A 194 10.71 16.51 -11.92
N LEU A 195 10.74 16.08 -10.64
CA LEU A 195 9.92 16.64 -9.57
C LEU A 195 10.76 17.00 -8.34
N ILE A 196 10.41 18.10 -7.68
CA ILE A 196 10.87 18.39 -6.32
C ILE A 196 10.19 17.44 -5.35
N HIS A 197 10.98 16.82 -4.48
CA HIS A 197 10.55 15.77 -3.56
C HIS A 197 9.48 16.26 -2.57
N ASP A 198 9.69 17.45 -1.99
CA ASP A 198 8.76 18.09 -1.06
C ASP A 198 8.96 19.61 -1.10
N LEU A 199 7.91 20.36 -1.44
CA LEU A 199 8.00 21.82 -1.57
C LEU A 199 8.17 22.58 -0.25
N ALA A 200 7.70 22.02 0.86
CA ALA A 200 7.72 22.67 2.18
C ALA A 200 9.01 22.39 2.94
N ARG A 201 9.53 21.16 2.84
CA ARG A 201 10.60 20.64 3.71
C ARG A 201 11.89 20.31 2.97
N ALA A 202 11.80 19.95 1.69
CA ALA A 202 12.96 19.58 0.88
C ALA A 202 12.90 20.22 -0.51
N PRO A 203 12.81 21.57 -0.60
CA PRO A 203 12.56 22.27 -1.86
C PRO A 203 13.71 22.17 -2.87
N ASP A 204 14.87 21.70 -2.42
CA ASP A 204 16.07 21.48 -3.23
C ASP A 204 16.36 19.99 -3.47
N SER A 205 15.51 19.10 -2.98
CA SER A 205 15.64 17.66 -3.19
C SER A 205 14.82 17.22 -4.40
N CYS A 206 15.39 16.36 -5.23
CA CYS A 206 14.69 15.70 -6.32
C CYS A 206 15.21 14.27 -6.43
N SER A 207 14.28 13.31 -6.43
CA SER A 207 14.58 11.89 -6.60
C SER A 207 13.92 11.36 -7.87
N PRO A 208 14.62 10.57 -8.70
CA PRO A 208 13.98 9.89 -9.82
C PRO A 208 12.81 9.00 -9.42
N TYR A 209 12.82 8.46 -8.21
CA TYR A 209 11.73 7.65 -7.67
C TYR A 209 10.43 8.43 -7.55
N ASP A 210 10.51 9.73 -7.26
CA ASP A 210 9.35 10.63 -7.22
C ASP A 210 8.66 10.68 -8.58
N SER A 211 9.45 10.68 -9.66
CA SER A 211 8.95 10.73 -11.04
C SER A 211 8.28 9.43 -11.47
N PHE A 212 8.80 8.27 -11.05
CA PHE A 212 8.14 6.98 -11.32
C PHE A 212 6.77 6.91 -10.65
N MET A 213 6.70 7.30 -9.37
CA MET A 213 5.45 7.24 -8.61
C MET A 213 4.43 8.27 -9.13
N ALA A 214 4.89 9.51 -9.40
CA ALA A 214 4.03 10.56 -9.96
C ALA A 214 3.49 10.19 -11.35
N ALA A 215 4.31 9.57 -12.21
CA ALA A 215 3.85 9.08 -13.51
C ALA A 215 2.70 8.06 -13.36
N LEU A 216 2.80 7.11 -12.42
CA LEU A 216 1.71 6.18 -12.15
C LEU A 216 0.47 6.91 -11.61
N ALA A 217 0.65 7.80 -10.63
CA ALA A 217 -0.45 8.54 -10.02
C ALA A 217 -1.25 9.36 -11.06
N TRP A 218 -0.55 10.12 -11.91
CA TRP A 218 -1.19 10.89 -12.98
C TRP A 218 -1.83 10.00 -14.04
N THR A 219 -1.18 8.89 -14.42
CA THR A 219 -1.74 7.98 -15.43
C THR A 219 -3.05 7.35 -14.93
N LYS A 220 -3.08 6.83 -13.70
CA LYS A 220 -4.32 6.28 -13.10
C LYS A 220 -5.38 7.36 -12.93
N SER A 221 -4.97 8.59 -12.62
CA SER A 221 -5.90 9.72 -12.53
C SER A 221 -6.46 10.09 -13.91
N ALA A 222 -5.65 10.11 -14.97
CA ALA A 222 -6.13 10.35 -16.32
C ALA A 222 -7.19 9.30 -16.72
N ASP A 223 -6.95 8.04 -16.37
CA ASP A 223 -7.87 6.93 -16.60
C ASP A 223 -9.19 7.03 -15.80
N VAL A 224 -9.14 7.60 -14.58
CA VAL A 224 -10.36 7.96 -13.82
C VAL A 224 -11.11 9.10 -14.50
N PHE A 225 -10.40 10.15 -14.93
CA PHE A 225 -11.02 11.37 -15.42
C PHE A 225 -11.39 11.34 -16.92
N ILE A 226 -10.95 10.35 -17.70
CA ILE A 226 -11.12 10.35 -19.16
C ILE A 226 -12.59 10.49 -19.60
N ASN A 227 -13.52 9.92 -18.84
CA ASN A 227 -14.96 9.99 -19.08
C ASN A 227 -15.69 10.98 -18.14
N ILE A 228 -14.97 11.67 -17.26
CA ILE A 228 -15.53 12.62 -16.28
C ILE A 228 -15.20 14.05 -16.71
N ASP A 229 -13.93 14.32 -16.98
CA ASP A 229 -13.39 15.61 -17.42
C ASP A 229 -12.16 15.34 -18.31
N LYS A 230 -12.39 15.29 -19.62
CA LYS A 230 -11.37 14.92 -20.60
C LYS A 230 -10.17 15.86 -20.58
N LYS A 231 -10.37 17.15 -20.31
CA LYS A 231 -9.29 18.14 -20.24
C LYS A 231 -8.37 17.86 -19.05
N VAL A 232 -8.93 17.55 -17.89
CA VAL A 232 -8.13 17.14 -16.71
C VAL A 232 -7.38 15.84 -17.01
N ALA A 233 -8.01 14.88 -17.70
CA ALA A 233 -7.34 13.66 -18.11
C ALA A 233 -6.16 13.90 -19.07
N ASP A 234 -6.33 14.79 -20.06
CA ASP A 234 -5.26 15.21 -20.98
C ASP A 234 -4.07 15.80 -20.23
N GLU A 235 -4.34 16.73 -19.31
CA GLU A 235 -3.30 17.40 -18.51
C GLU A 235 -2.50 16.39 -17.67
N PHE A 236 -3.18 15.43 -17.03
CA PHE A 236 -2.50 14.40 -16.23
C PHE A 236 -1.72 13.42 -17.11
N ALA A 237 -2.28 12.98 -18.24
CA ALA A 237 -1.55 12.12 -19.17
C ALA A 237 -0.29 12.79 -19.73
N GLU A 238 -0.34 14.09 -19.99
CA GLU A 238 0.83 14.88 -20.40
C GLU A 238 1.90 14.93 -19.30
N CYS A 239 1.51 15.23 -18.05
CA CYS A 239 2.44 15.26 -16.92
C CYS A 239 3.14 13.90 -16.72
N ALA A 240 2.38 12.80 -16.80
CA ALA A 240 2.92 11.44 -16.74
C ALA A 240 3.91 11.16 -17.86
N SER A 241 3.56 11.52 -19.10
CA SER A 241 4.41 11.30 -20.28
C SER A 241 5.73 12.05 -20.16
N LYS A 242 5.72 13.29 -19.66
CA LYS A 242 6.94 14.08 -19.39
C LYS A 242 7.85 13.40 -18.38
N SER A 243 7.30 12.91 -17.26
CA SER A 243 8.10 12.21 -16.25
C SER A 243 8.68 10.89 -16.76
N LEU A 244 7.93 10.11 -17.55
CA LEU A 244 8.45 8.88 -18.14
C LEU A 244 9.56 9.15 -19.18
N ASP A 245 9.38 10.17 -20.02
CA ASP A 245 10.42 10.61 -20.95
C ASP A 245 11.69 11.06 -20.22
N TRP A 246 11.55 11.79 -19.11
CA TRP A 246 12.68 12.22 -18.29
C TRP A 246 13.42 11.06 -17.64
N ILE A 247 12.67 10.09 -17.07
CA ILE A 247 13.22 8.87 -16.49
C ILE A 247 14.07 8.13 -17.51
N GLU A 248 13.55 7.98 -18.73
CA GLU A 248 14.20 7.24 -19.81
C GLU A 248 15.46 7.95 -20.35
N LYS A 249 15.38 9.26 -20.56
CA LYS A 249 16.40 10.02 -21.30
C LYS A 249 17.45 10.68 -20.41
N HIS A 250 17.14 10.93 -19.15
CA HIS A 250 17.91 11.86 -18.32
C HIS A 250 18.20 11.36 -16.91
N ALA A 251 17.27 10.64 -16.28
CA ALA A 251 17.45 10.19 -14.91
C ALA A 251 18.46 9.03 -14.80
N LYS A 252 19.05 8.87 -13.61
CA LYS A 252 19.94 7.75 -13.26
C LYS A 252 19.48 7.10 -11.95
N PRO A 253 19.68 5.78 -11.76
CA PRO A 253 19.42 5.12 -10.49
C PRO A 253 20.17 5.78 -9.33
N ILE A 254 19.50 5.93 -8.18
CA ILE A 254 20.16 6.39 -6.95
C ILE A 254 20.98 5.23 -6.39
N THR A 255 22.28 5.46 -6.18
CA THR A 255 23.23 4.42 -5.73
C THR A 255 23.95 4.77 -4.42
N ASP A 256 23.50 5.82 -3.74
CA ASP A 256 24.05 6.34 -2.49
C ASP A 256 22.96 6.55 -1.41
N ASN A 257 22.03 5.60 -1.29
CA ASN A 257 21.05 5.60 -0.19
C ASN A 257 21.33 4.44 0.78
N ASN A 258 20.80 4.49 2.01
CA ASN A 258 20.93 3.39 2.98
C ASN A 258 19.74 2.40 2.92
N VAL A 259 18.93 2.52 1.88
CA VAL A 259 17.62 1.88 1.83
C VAL A 259 17.71 0.37 1.67
N LEU A 260 18.65 -0.10 0.86
CA LEU A 260 18.80 -1.54 0.64
C LEU A 260 19.34 -2.23 1.91
N PHE A 261 20.18 -1.57 2.71
CA PHE A 261 20.66 -2.12 3.98
C PHE A 261 19.52 -2.39 4.96
N ASN A 262 18.52 -1.49 5.02
CA ASN A 262 17.30 -1.70 5.80
C ASN A 262 16.45 -2.89 5.30
N GLN A 263 16.72 -3.41 4.10
CA GLN A 263 16.08 -4.58 3.51
C GLN A 263 16.94 -5.85 3.60
N GLY A 264 18.05 -5.79 4.33
CA GLY A 264 18.98 -6.91 4.49
C GLY A 264 19.99 -7.04 3.35
N TRP A 265 20.25 -5.96 2.61
CA TRP A 265 21.39 -5.89 1.68
C TRP A 265 22.70 -5.98 2.46
N ASP A 266 23.63 -6.80 1.99
CA ASP A 266 24.96 -6.88 2.59
C ASP A 266 25.74 -5.61 2.25
N GLU A 267 26.25 -4.91 3.27
CA GLU A 267 27.07 -3.69 3.15
C GLU A 267 28.29 -3.87 2.23
N LYS A 268 28.73 -5.11 2.01
CA LYS A 268 29.85 -5.44 1.12
C LYS A 268 29.47 -5.50 -0.36
N ILE A 269 28.18 -5.56 -0.69
CA ILE A 269 27.71 -5.65 -2.08
C ILE A 269 27.47 -4.22 -2.61
N PRO A 270 28.18 -3.79 -3.68
CA PRO A 270 27.98 -2.48 -4.27
C PRO A 270 26.54 -2.25 -4.72
N TYR A 271 26.08 -1.00 -4.61
CA TYR A 271 24.77 -0.60 -5.11
C TYR A 271 24.68 -0.86 -6.63
N PRO A 272 23.64 -1.57 -7.11
CA PRO A 272 23.46 -1.81 -8.52
C PRO A 272 23.21 -0.50 -9.28
N GLN A 273 23.97 -0.25 -10.36
CA GLN A 273 23.76 0.90 -11.27
C GLN A 273 22.61 0.64 -12.25
N GLN A 274 21.45 0.22 -11.73
CA GLN A 274 20.29 -0.12 -12.54
C GLN A 274 18.99 0.21 -11.78
N TRP A 275 17.89 0.38 -12.53
CA TRP A 275 16.58 0.58 -11.89
C TRP A 275 16.14 -0.69 -11.17
N GLY A 276 15.69 -0.53 -9.94
CA GLY A 276 15.05 -1.62 -9.20
C GLY A 276 13.78 -2.09 -9.91
N THR A 277 13.48 -3.39 -9.85
CA THR A 277 12.36 -4.03 -10.55
C THR A 277 11.03 -3.35 -10.22
N ARG A 278 10.84 -2.90 -8.97
CA ARG A 278 9.66 -2.14 -8.56
C ARG A 278 9.43 -0.88 -9.42
N TYR A 279 10.47 -0.13 -9.75
CA TYR A 279 10.36 1.11 -10.52
C TYR A 279 10.10 0.81 -11.99
N LEU A 280 10.72 -0.25 -12.52
CA LEU A 280 10.38 -0.76 -13.84
C LEU A 280 8.91 -1.16 -13.93
N MET A 281 8.36 -1.81 -12.89
CA MET A 281 6.94 -2.17 -12.82
C MET A 281 6.04 -0.92 -12.79
N LEU A 282 6.42 0.14 -12.06
CA LEU A 282 5.67 1.41 -12.06
C LEU A 282 5.65 2.03 -13.46
N ALA A 283 6.79 2.09 -14.14
CA ALA A 283 6.86 2.58 -15.50
C ALA A 283 6.05 1.71 -16.48
N LEU A 284 6.17 0.38 -16.39
CA LEU A 284 5.41 -0.53 -17.25
C LEU A 284 3.92 -0.31 -17.09
N TRP A 285 3.45 -0.19 -15.84
CA TRP A 285 2.04 0.05 -15.55
C TRP A 285 1.56 1.37 -16.13
N SER A 286 2.35 2.45 -15.99
CA SER A 286 2.04 3.73 -16.63
C SER A 286 2.01 3.65 -18.15
N GLU A 287 3.00 3.00 -18.79
CA GLU A 287 3.07 2.87 -20.24
C GLU A 287 1.86 2.11 -20.80
N ILE A 288 1.47 1.00 -20.17
CA ILE A 288 0.29 0.21 -20.58
C ILE A 288 -0.98 1.06 -20.50
N LEU A 289 -1.23 1.72 -19.36
CA LEU A 289 -2.44 2.53 -19.20
C LEU A 289 -2.47 3.72 -20.17
N LEU A 290 -1.35 4.40 -20.42
CA LEU A 290 -1.26 5.47 -21.42
C LEU A 290 -1.46 4.95 -22.84
N PHE A 291 -1.00 3.73 -23.13
CA PHE A 291 -1.24 3.06 -24.41
C PHE A 291 -2.72 2.74 -24.61
N ASP A 292 -3.36 2.13 -23.61
CA ASP A 292 -4.78 1.75 -23.64
C ASP A 292 -5.70 2.96 -23.77
N MET A 293 -5.35 4.07 -23.10
CA MET A 293 -6.06 5.36 -23.24
C MET A 293 -5.70 6.13 -24.51
N ASN A 294 -4.85 5.60 -25.39
CA ASN A 294 -4.42 6.22 -26.64
C ASN A 294 -3.65 7.55 -26.46
N TYR A 295 -3.04 7.77 -25.28
CA TYR A 295 -2.18 8.92 -25.02
C TYR A 295 -0.73 8.71 -25.46
N ARG A 296 -0.22 7.48 -25.38
CA ARG A 296 1.18 7.18 -25.70
C ARG A 296 1.33 5.79 -26.33
N LYS A 297 1.54 5.75 -27.65
CA LYS A 297 1.66 4.50 -28.42
C LYS A 297 3.10 4.00 -28.50
N ARG A 298 3.66 3.54 -27.38
CA ARG A 298 5.04 3.01 -27.32
C ARG A 298 5.06 1.53 -26.95
N ILE A 299 4.60 0.68 -27.87
CA ILE A 299 4.57 -0.78 -27.63
C ILE A 299 5.96 -1.35 -27.38
N ASP A 300 6.99 -0.90 -28.13
CA ASP A 300 8.37 -1.34 -27.94
C ASP A 300 8.89 -1.08 -26.51
N ARG A 301 8.44 0.02 -25.89
CA ARG A 301 8.82 0.34 -24.51
C ARG A 301 8.14 -0.59 -23.51
N ILE A 302 6.88 -0.94 -23.75
CA ILE A 302 6.12 -1.91 -22.95
C ILE A 302 6.78 -3.27 -23.04
N GLU A 303 7.15 -3.71 -24.24
CA GLU A 303 7.86 -4.98 -24.48
C GLU A 303 9.20 -5.01 -23.74
N PHE A 304 10.03 -3.98 -23.92
CA PHE A 304 11.32 -3.85 -23.23
C PHE A 304 11.17 -3.94 -21.70
N LEU A 305 10.26 -3.15 -21.12
CA LEU A 305 10.05 -3.15 -19.67
C LEU A 305 9.54 -4.51 -19.18
N THR A 306 8.66 -5.16 -19.95
CA THR A 306 8.12 -6.49 -19.62
C THR A 306 9.23 -7.53 -19.57
N GLU A 307 10.09 -7.58 -20.58
CA GLU A 307 11.25 -8.49 -20.63
C GLU A 307 12.20 -8.24 -19.46
N GLU A 308 12.51 -6.97 -19.19
CA GLU A 308 13.41 -6.57 -18.10
C GLU A 308 12.88 -6.95 -16.71
N ILE A 309 11.57 -6.97 -16.52
CA ILE A 309 10.93 -7.37 -15.27
C ILE A 309 10.86 -8.90 -15.17
N LEU A 310 10.39 -9.58 -16.22
CA LEU A 310 10.16 -11.03 -16.21
C LEU A 310 11.46 -11.83 -16.05
N LYS A 311 12.58 -11.35 -16.60
CA LYS A 311 13.89 -12.00 -16.37
C LYS A 311 14.31 -12.03 -14.89
N ARG A 312 13.72 -11.16 -14.06
CA ARG A 312 14.01 -11.04 -12.62
C ARG A 312 13.03 -11.83 -11.75
N GLN A 313 12.12 -12.60 -12.33
CA GLN A 313 11.17 -13.40 -11.58
C GLN A 313 11.88 -14.58 -10.88
N VAL A 314 11.58 -14.77 -9.59
CA VAL A 314 12.04 -15.90 -8.79
C VAL A 314 11.35 -17.16 -9.29
N LYS A 315 12.14 -18.06 -9.86
CA LYS A 315 11.68 -19.35 -10.36
C LYS A 315 11.30 -20.29 -9.21
N LYS A 316 10.47 -21.29 -9.50
CA LYS A 316 9.98 -22.27 -8.52
C LYS A 316 11.12 -23.00 -7.80
N GLU A 317 12.22 -23.28 -8.49
CA GLU A 317 13.39 -23.97 -7.93
C GLU A 317 14.14 -23.12 -6.90
N LYS A 318 13.95 -21.79 -6.93
CA LYS A 318 14.51 -20.82 -5.99
C LYS A 318 13.45 -20.27 -5.02
N SER A 319 12.37 -21.02 -4.78
CA SER A 319 11.28 -20.56 -3.91
C SER A 319 11.78 -20.19 -2.52
N GLU A 320 11.28 -19.07 -1.99
CA GLU A 320 11.59 -18.59 -0.65
C GLU A 320 10.42 -18.88 0.27
N PHE A 321 10.64 -19.66 1.33
CA PHE A 321 9.56 -20.07 2.25
C PHE A 321 8.36 -20.72 1.55
N GLY A 322 8.60 -21.43 0.44
CA GLY A 322 7.58 -22.06 -0.40
C GLY A 322 6.85 -21.10 -1.36
N LEU A 323 7.25 -19.81 -1.40
CA LEU A 323 6.70 -18.80 -2.30
C LEU A 323 7.63 -18.57 -3.50
N TRP A 324 7.05 -18.38 -4.68
CA TRP A 324 7.76 -18.11 -5.94
C TRP A 324 6.89 -17.21 -6.83
N GLY A 325 7.46 -16.69 -7.91
CA GLY A 325 6.78 -15.76 -8.82
C GLY A 325 6.88 -14.29 -8.41
N HIS A 326 7.41 -14.00 -7.21
CA HIS A 326 7.91 -12.68 -6.83
C HIS A 326 9.21 -12.35 -7.57
N PHE A 327 9.79 -11.16 -7.34
CA PHE A 327 10.91 -10.67 -8.14
C PHE A 327 12.16 -10.39 -7.29
N TYR A 328 13.32 -10.62 -7.91
CA TYR A 328 14.56 -10.00 -7.48
C TYR A 328 14.44 -8.48 -7.62
N ALA A 329 15.00 -7.73 -6.67
CA ALA A 329 15.00 -6.28 -6.69
C ALA A 329 15.81 -5.73 -7.87
N TYR A 330 16.81 -6.47 -8.34
CA TYR A 330 17.78 -6.05 -9.34
C TYR A 330 18.21 -7.25 -10.20
N ASP A 331 18.51 -7.01 -11.49
CA ASP A 331 19.01 -8.07 -12.36
C ASP A 331 20.42 -8.51 -11.97
N GLY A 332 20.67 -9.81 -11.93
CA GLY A 332 21.96 -10.39 -11.51
C GLY A 332 22.24 -10.42 -10.01
N TYR A 333 21.28 -10.03 -9.14
CA TYR A 333 21.44 -10.06 -7.68
C TYR A 333 20.41 -11.00 -7.04
N GLU A 334 20.86 -11.83 -6.09
CA GLU A 334 19.99 -12.75 -5.34
C GLU A 334 19.31 -12.07 -4.14
N ILE A 335 18.81 -10.85 -4.34
CA ILE A 335 18.11 -10.09 -3.31
C ILE A 335 16.70 -9.83 -3.80
N THR A 336 15.72 -10.40 -3.11
CA THR A 336 14.32 -10.26 -3.45
C THR A 336 13.71 -9.00 -2.88
N GLU A 337 12.76 -8.46 -3.63
CA GLU A 337 11.96 -7.30 -3.27
C GLU A 337 10.96 -7.66 -2.15
N LYS A 338 11.36 -7.51 -0.87
CA LYS A 338 10.55 -7.92 0.29
C LYS A 338 9.64 -6.82 0.83
N ALA A 339 9.98 -5.56 0.63
CA ALA A 339 9.23 -4.44 1.16
C ALA A 339 9.40 -3.18 0.29
N TRP A 340 8.34 -2.38 0.24
CA TRP A 340 8.47 -1.02 -0.28
C TRP A 340 9.41 -0.20 0.59
N SER A 341 10.30 0.53 -0.07
CA SER A 341 11.17 1.51 0.55
C SER A 341 11.22 2.75 -0.31
N HIS A 342 11.17 3.87 0.37
CA HIS A 342 11.50 5.18 -0.16
C HIS A 342 12.72 5.66 0.64
N GLY A 343 13.74 6.13 -0.07
CA GLY A 343 14.90 6.78 0.54
C GLY A 343 14.88 8.24 0.17
N MET A 344 15.11 9.11 1.14
CA MET A 344 15.54 10.45 0.81
C MET A 344 16.97 10.38 0.25
N PRO A 345 17.27 11.09 -0.85
CA PRO A 345 18.66 11.39 -1.20
C PRO A 345 19.36 12.00 0.01
N SER A 346 20.66 11.74 0.18
CA SER A 346 21.43 12.37 1.24
C SER A 346 21.39 13.90 1.08
N ALA A 347 21.25 14.62 2.20
CA ALA A 347 21.12 16.08 2.19
C ALA A 347 22.32 16.72 1.46
N GLY A 348 22.05 17.53 0.43
CA GLY A 348 23.08 18.26 -0.33
C GLY A 348 23.49 17.64 -1.67
N GLN A 349 22.88 16.54 -2.11
CA GLN A 349 23.25 15.90 -3.38
C GLN A 349 22.23 16.12 -4.51
N ASN A 350 22.51 17.14 -5.34
CA ASN A 350 22.00 17.26 -6.71
C ASN A 350 22.77 16.35 -7.70
N ASN A 351 23.52 15.37 -7.22
CA ASN A 351 24.46 14.58 -8.04
C ASN A 351 23.78 13.52 -8.94
N CYS A 352 22.45 13.37 -8.85
CA CYS A 352 21.68 12.50 -9.75
C CYS A 352 21.47 13.12 -11.14
N PHE A 353 21.84 14.39 -11.34
CA PHE A 353 21.62 15.11 -12.60
C PHE A 353 22.88 15.05 -13.45
N GLY A 354 22.83 14.29 -14.55
CA GLY A 354 23.76 14.51 -15.65
C GLY A 354 23.51 15.91 -16.20
N SER A 355 24.50 16.79 -16.01
CA SER A 355 24.63 18.10 -16.67
C SER A 355 24.19 18.01 -18.13
#